data_AF-A0A5K1AGR5-F1
#
_entry.id   AF-A0A5K1AGR5-F1
#
_cell.length_a   1.000
_cell.length_b   1.000
_cell.length_c   1.000
_cell.angle_alpha   90.00
_cell.angle_beta   90.00
_cell.angle_gamma   90.00
#
_symmetry.space_group_name_H-M   'P 1'
#
loop_
_entity.id
_entity.type
_entity.pdbx_description
1 polymer ?
#
loop_
_entity_poly.entity_id
_entity_poly.type
_entity_poly.pdbx_seq_one_letter_code
_entity_poly.pdbx_strand_id
1 'polypeptide(L)'
;VIFRGSDGADYPFLCKPKDDLRKDARMMEFTAMINHLLSKYPESRRRKLYIRTFAVIPLTEDCGMVEWVPHTRGLRHILQDLYVACGKFDRQRTNPMIKKIYDQFRGKMPGDEMLKTKILPLFPPIFHKWFLVTFSEPGAWFRARIAYAHTAAVWSMVGHIVGLGDRHGENILFDSTTGDCVHVDFSCLFDKGLLLEKPELVPFRLTQ
;
A
#
# COMPACT_ATOMS: atom_id res chain seq x y z
N VAL A 1 8.10 -11.54 16.37
CA VAL A 1 9.42 -11.86 16.97
C VAL A 1 10.33 -10.67 16.74
N ILE A 2 11.25 -10.36 17.66
CA ILE A 2 12.25 -9.30 17.45
C ILE A 2 13.62 -9.95 17.56
N PHE A 3 14.46 -9.76 16.54
CA PHE A 3 15.86 -10.18 16.57
C PHE A 3 16.74 -8.98 16.84
N ARG A 4 17.74 -9.13 17.71
CA ARG A 4 18.76 -8.11 17.91
C ARG A 4 19.96 -8.44 17.02
N GLY A 5 20.32 -7.51 16.14
CA GLY A 5 21.50 -7.62 15.29
C GLY A 5 22.80 -7.50 16.09
N SER A 6 23.91 -7.92 15.49
CA SER A 6 25.25 -7.73 16.06
C SER A 6 25.65 -6.26 16.16
N ASP A 7 24.96 -5.38 15.45
CA ASP A 7 25.06 -3.92 15.52
C ASP A 7 24.25 -3.31 16.69
N GLY A 8 23.53 -4.14 17.44
CA GLY A 8 22.69 -3.71 18.56
C GLY A 8 21.31 -3.18 18.14
N ALA A 9 20.98 -3.17 16.85
CA ALA A 9 19.68 -2.74 16.36
C ALA A 9 18.64 -3.86 16.49
N ASP A 10 17.39 -3.47 16.74
CA ASP A 10 16.27 -4.39 16.87
C ASP A 10 15.51 -4.51 15.54
N TYR A 11 15.35 -5.74 15.05
CA TYR A 11 14.72 -6.10 13.78
C TYR A 11 13.43 -6.88 14.04
N PRO A 12 12.26 -6.23 13.98
CA PRO A 12 10.98 -6.90 14.16
C PRO A 12 10.62 -7.75 12.93
N PHE A 13 10.11 -8.95 13.17
CA PHE A 13 9.58 -9.87 12.16
C PHE A 13 8.19 -10.36 12.56
N LEU A 14 7.31 -10.44 11.57
CA LEU A 14 6.01 -11.08 11.65
C LEU A 14 6.16 -12.56 11.27
N CYS A 15 5.80 -13.46 12.19
CA CYS A 15 5.66 -14.88 11.87
C CYS A 15 4.27 -15.12 11.29
N LYS A 16 4.20 -15.61 10.06
CA LYS A 16 2.94 -15.91 9.39
C LYS A 16 2.73 -17.43 9.36
N PRO A 17 1.80 -17.97 10.18
CA PRO A 17 1.44 -19.37 10.12
C PRO A 17 0.45 -19.62 8.98
N LYS A 18 0.52 -20.81 8.37
CA LYS A 18 -0.37 -21.27 7.29
C LYS A 18 -0.38 -20.37 6.06
N ASP A 19 0.77 -19.78 5.73
CA ASP A 19 0.95 -18.87 4.60
C ASP A 19 2.21 -19.25 3.82
N ASP A 20 2.09 -19.32 2.49
CA ASP A 20 3.20 -19.66 1.59
C ASP A 20 3.90 -18.39 1.11
N LEU A 21 5.01 -18.05 1.77
CA LEU A 21 5.75 -16.82 1.50
C LEU A 21 6.73 -16.92 0.33
N ARG A 22 6.75 -18.03 -0.43
CA ARG A 22 7.67 -18.17 -1.57
C ARG A 22 7.41 -17.10 -2.64
N LYS A 23 6.14 -16.72 -2.84
CA LYS A 23 5.77 -15.64 -3.78
C LYS A 23 6.33 -14.30 -3.32
N ASP A 24 6.13 -13.96 -2.05
CA ASP A 24 6.65 -12.73 -1.45
C ASP A 24 8.18 -12.68 -1.51
N ALA A 25 8.88 -13.78 -1.22
CA ALA A 25 10.33 -13.87 -1.32
C ALA A 25 10.82 -13.63 -2.75
N ARG A 26 10.21 -14.29 -3.75
CA ARG A 26 10.57 -14.07 -5.17
C ARG A 26 10.25 -12.65 -5.64
N MET A 27 9.19 -12.03 -5.13
CA MET A 27 8.90 -10.62 -5.40
C MET A 27 9.98 -9.70 -4.82
N MET A 28 10.49 -9.97 -3.61
CA MET A 28 11.60 -9.19 -3.04
C MET A 28 12.91 -9.35 -3.83
N GLU A 29 13.22 -10.55 -4.32
CA GLU A 29 14.36 -10.76 -5.23
C GLU A 29 14.18 -10.01 -6.56
N PHE A 30 12.99 -10.08 -7.15
CA PHE A 30 12.66 -9.38 -8.39
C PHE A 30 12.77 -7.86 -8.25
N THR A 31 12.24 -7.30 -7.16
CA THR A 31 12.33 -5.86 -6.88
C THR A 31 13.77 -5.41 -6.58
N ALA A 32 14.60 -6.24 -5.95
CA ALA A 32 16.03 -5.97 -5.78
C ALA A 32 16.75 -5.88 -7.14
N MET A 33 16.43 -6.76 -8.08
CA MET A 33 16.93 -6.67 -9.46
C MET A 33 16.45 -5.40 -10.16
N ILE A 34 15.17 -5.02 -10.00
CA ILE A 34 14.66 -3.74 -10.55
C ILE A 34 15.44 -2.56 -9.99
N ASN A 35 15.71 -2.52 -8.69
CA ASN A 35 16.51 -1.47 -8.07
C ASN A 35 17.92 -1.38 -8.67
N HIS A 36 18.55 -2.52 -8.96
CA HIS A 36 19.84 -2.57 -9.65
C HIS A 36 19.76 -2.01 -11.07
N LEU A 37 18.67 -2.28 -11.80
CA LEU A 37 18.48 -1.74 -13.16
C LEU A 37 18.19 -0.23 -13.13
N LEU A 38 17.34 0.23 -12.21
CA LEU A 38 17.03 1.65 -12.01
C LEU A 38 18.29 2.44 -11.61
N SER A 39 19.15 1.84 -10.79
CA SER A 39 20.41 2.47 -10.39
C SER A 39 21.42 2.55 -11.54
N LYS A 40 21.28 1.77 -12.62
CA LYS A 40 22.16 1.86 -13.81
C LYS A 40 21.77 2.96 -14.79
N TYR A 41 20.51 3.38 -14.82
CA TYR A 41 20.05 4.40 -15.77
C TYR A 41 20.16 5.84 -15.21
N PRO A 42 20.84 6.79 -15.91
CA PRO A 42 21.07 8.14 -15.39
C PRO A 42 19.81 8.89 -14.96
N GLU A 43 18.74 8.85 -15.77
CA GLU A 43 17.49 9.56 -15.46
C GLU A 43 16.75 8.98 -14.25
N SER A 44 16.88 7.68 -14.02
CA SER A 44 16.28 7.00 -12.86
C SER A 44 17.06 7.32 -11.59
N ARG A 45 18.40 7.30 -11.66
CA ARG A 45 19.27 7.75 -10.56
C ARG A 45 19.05 9.21 -10.19
N ARG A 46 18.96 10.10 -11.18
CA ARG A 46 18.74 11.54 -10.96
C ARG A 46 17.46 11.81 -10.16
N ARG A 47 16.42 11.01 -10.41
CA ARG A 47 15.14 11.05 -9.70
C ARG A 47 15.11 10.19 -8.43
N LYS A 48 16.17 9.44 -8.13
CA LYS A 48 16.22 8.46 -7.03
C LYS A 48 15.03 7.50 -7.08
N LEU A 49 14.78 6.89 -8.23
CA LEU A 49 13.74 5.87 -8.38
C LEU A 49 14.21 4.54 -7.78
N TYR A 50 13.43 3.98 -6.87
CA TYR A 50 13.64 2.66 -6.28
C TYR A 50 12.32 2.11 -5.73
N ILE A 51 12.34 0.82 -5.38
CA ILE A 51 11.33 0.13 -4.58
C ILE A 51 11.97 -0.21 -3.24
N ARG A 52 11.29 0.12 -2.14
CA ARG A 52 11.71 -0.34 -0.83
C ARG A 52 11.48 -1.84 -0.70
N THR A 53 12.55 -2.57 -0.38
CA THR A 53 12.54 -4.02 -0.14
C THR A 53 12.53 -4.32 1.36
N PHE A 54 12.11 -5.52 1.71
CA PHE A 54 12.15 -6.06 3.06
C PHE A 54 12.45 -7.56 3.01
N ALA A 55 12.97 -8.13 4.10
CA ALA A 55 13.31 -9.54 4.13
C ALA A 55 12.06 -10.42 4.25
N VAL A 56 12.02 -11.48 3.46
CA VAL A 56 11.02 -12.54 3.54
C VAL A 56 11.76 -13.87 3.59
N ILE A 57 11.48 -14.67 4.63
CA ILE A 57 12.16 -15.93 4.92
C ILE A 57 11.10 -17.03 4.96
N PRO A 58 10.85 -17.73 3.84
CA PRO A 58 10.04 -18.94 3.84
C PRO A 58 10.77 -20.03 4.65
N LEU A 59 10.08 -20.64 5.63
CA LEU A 59 10.64 -21.72 6.44
C LEU A 59 10.18 -23.09 5.95
N THR A 60 8.88 -23.21 5.68
CA THR A 60 8.23 -24.38 5.08
C THR A 60 7.26 -23.92 3.99
N GLU A 61 6.54 -24.85 3.37
CA GLU A 61 5.51 -24.50 2.37
C GLU A 61 4.29 -23.78 2.98
N ASP A 62 4.14 -23.84 4.30
CA ASP A 62 2.99 -23.34 5.04
C ASP A 62 3.37 -22.39 6.19
N CYS A 63 4.64 -21.99 6.33
CA CYS A 63 5.00 -20.94 7.25
C CYS A 63 6.29 -20.20 6.86
N GLY A 64 6.40 -18.99 7.39
CA GLY A 64 7.64 -18.23 7.29
C GLY A 64 7.58 -16.91 8.06
N MET A 65 8.55 -16.06 7.79
CA MET A 65 8.74 -14.79 8.48
C MET A 65 8.87 -13.65 7.48
N VAL A 66 8.25 -12.51 7.81
CA VAL A 66 8.35 -11.27 7.05
C VAL A 66 8.90 -10.18 7.95
N GLU A 67 9.92 -9.47 7.49
CA GLU A 67 10.45 -8.30 8.19
C GLU A 67 9.36 -7.23 8.31
N TRP A 68 9.19 -6.73 9.53
CA TRP A 68 8.30 -5.62 9.76
C TRP A 68 8.98 -4.32 9.36
N VAL A 69 8.44 -3.67 8.33
CA VAL A 69 9.01 -2.42 7.82
C VAL A 69 8.78 -1.30 8.83
N PRO A 70 9.84 -0.73 9.44
CA PRO A 70 9.70 0.24 10.52
C PRO A 70 9.09 1.55 10.03
N HIS A 71 8.41 2.25 10.94
CA HIS A 71 7.77 3.56 10.71
C HIS A 71 6.71 3.58 9.61
N THR A 72 6.20 2.41 9.21
CA THR A 72 5.14 2.31 8.20
C THR A 72 3.75 2.26 8.83
N ARG A 73 2.76 2.84 8.14
CA ARG A 73 1.34 2.72 8.48
C ARG A 73 0.53 2.46 7.21
N GLY A 74 -0.46 1.57 7.29
CA GLY A 74 -1.35 1.29 6.17
C GLY A 74 -2.23 2.50 5.80
N LEU A 75 -2.43 2.71 4.49
CA LEU A 75 -3.23 3.79 3.91
C LEU A 75 -4.62 3.89 4.55
N ARG A 76 -5.29 2.76 4.76
CA ARG A 76 -6.61 2.68 5.39
C ARG A 76 -6.59 3.31 6.77
N HIS A 77 -5.62 2.94 7.60
CA HIS A 77 -5.51 3.44 8.97
C HIS A 77 -5.23 4.94 8.98
N ILE A 78 -4.33 5.41 8.10
CA ILE A 78 -4.04 6.84 7.94
C ILE A 78 -5.32 7.60 7.57
N LEU A 79 -6.02 7.17 6.52
CA LEU A 79 -7.23 7.85 6.04
C LEU A 79 -8.35 7.84 7.08
N GLN A 80 -8.56 6.72 7.78
CA GLN A 80 -9.56 6.65 8.85
C GLN A 80 -9.28 7.68 9.93
N ASP A 81 -8.04 7.80 10.41
CA ASP A 81 -7.69 8.79 11.44
C ASP A 81 -7.90 10.23 10.95
N LEU A 82 -7.53 10.54 9.69
CA LEU A 82 -7.77 11.86 9.10
C LEU A 82 -9.26 12.19 8.99
N TYR A 83 -10.09 11.23 8.57
CA TYR A 83 -11.53 11.46 8.46
C TYR A 83 -12.22 11.52 9.83
N VAL A 84 -11.73 10.78 10.83
CA VAL A 84 -12.17 10.93 12.23
C VAL A 84 -11.88 12.34 12.72
N ALA A 85 -10.67 12.84 12.50
CA ALA A 85 -10.28 14.20 12.90
C ALA A 85 -11.13 15.30 12.22
N CYS A 86 -11.65 15.04 11.02
CA CYS A 86 -12.54 15.97 10.31
C CYS A 86 -14.04 15.71 10.56
N GLY A 87 -14.41 14.81 11.46
CA GLY A 87 -15.80 14.47 11.78
C GLY A 87 -16.56 13.76 10.66
N LYS A 88 -15.87 13.17 9.69
CA LYS A 88 -16.46 12.49 8.52
C LYS A 88 -16.46 10.96 8.61
N PHE A 89 -15.75 10.40 9.59
CA PHE A 89 -15.70 8.96 9.81
C PHE A 89 -15.91 8.62 11.28
N ASP A 90 -16.77 7.62 11.52
CA ASP A 90 -17.01 7.00 12.80
C ASP A 90 -16.76 5.50 12.65
N ARG A 91 -15.87 4.96 13.49
CA ARG A 91 -15.41 3.57 13.39
C ARG A 91 -16.54 2.53 13.53
N GLN A 92 -17.64 2.89 14.21
CA GLN A 92 -18.78 2.00 14.42
C GLN A 92 -19.93 2.27 13.44
N ARG A 93 -20.16 3.53 13.06
CA ARG A 93 -21.36 3.94 12.31
C ARG A 93 -21.15 4.02 10.81
N THR A 94 -19.95 4.38 10.35
CA THR A 94 -19.72 4.66 8.93
C THR A 94 -19.83 3.40 8.07
N ASN A 95 -19.20 2.29 8.46
CA ASN A 95 -19.25 1.06 7.66
C ASN A 95 -20.70 0.52 7.50
N PRO A 96 -21.53 0.42 8.56
CA PRO A 96 -22.93 0.07 8.41
C PRO A 96 -23.74 1.06 7.56
N MET A 97 -23.47 2.37 7.67
CA MET A 97 -24.12 3.38 6.84
C MET A 97 -23.80 3.17 5.36
N ILE A 98 -22.53 2.95 5.01
CA ILE A 98 -22.11 2.69 3.63
C ILE A 98 -22.75 1.39 3.11
N LYS A 99 -22.76 0.32 3.92
CA LYS A 99 -23.43 -0.93 3.55
C LYS A 99 -24.92 -0.71 3.24
N LYS A 100 -25.64 0.06 4.07
CA LYS A 100 -27.05 0.41 3.81
C LYS A 100 -27.24 1.16 2.49
N ILE A 101 -26.34 2.08 2.14
CA ILE A 101 -26.39 2.78 0.84
C ILE A 101 -26.21 1.77 -0.30
N TYR A 102 -25.20 0.90 -0.20
CA TYR A 102 -25.00 -0.16 -1.19
C TYR A 102 -26.24 -1.04 -1.34
N ASP A 103 -26.81 -1.54 -0.24
CA ASP A 103 -27.98 -2.41 -0.25
C ASP A 103 -29.24 -1.70 -0.80
N GLN A 104 -29.42 -0.41 -0.49
CA GLN A 104 -30.57 0.39 -0.93
C GLN A 104 -30.60 0.64 -2.44
N PHE A 105 -29.42 0.87 -3.04
CA PHE A 105 -29.25 1.23 -4.45
C PHE A 105 -28.79 0.06 -5.33
N ARG A 106 -28.51 -1.11 -4.74
CA ARG A 106 -28.18 -2.34 -5.46
C ARG A 106 -29.26 -2.66 -6.49
N GLY A 107 -28.86 -2.75 -7.76
CA GLY A 107 -29.76 -3.06 -8.89
C GLY A 107 -30.67 -1.90 -9.34
N LYS A 108 -30.63 -0.75 -8.66
CA LYS A 108 -31.41 0.45 -9.05
C LYS A 108 -30.61 1.45 -9.87
N MET A 109 -29.28 1.44 -9.73
CA MET A 109 -28.38 2.27 -10.51
C MET A 109 -27.02 1.58 -10.72
N PRO A 110 -26.24 1.98 -11.73
CA PRO A 110 -24.87 1.52 -11.91
C PRO A 110 -23.98 1.79 -10.68
N GLY A 111 -23.06 0.87 -10.39
CA GLY A 111 -22.21 0.97 -9.20
C GLY A 111 -21.25 2.17 -9.22
N ASP A 112 -20.77 2.56 -10.40
CA ASP A 112 -19.87 3.71 -10.56
C ASP A 112 -20.63 5.04 -10.37
N GLU A 113 -21.87 5.12 -10.83
CA GLU A 113 -22.74 6.28 -10.61
C GLU A 113 -23.08 6.42 -9.12
N MET A 114 -23.42 5.31 -8.45
CA MET A 114 -23.65 5.30 -7.00
C MET A 114 -22.40 5.76 -6.23
N LEU A 115 -21.21 5.25 -6.62
CA LEU A 115 -19.95 5.67 -6.02
C LEU A 115 -19.76 7.18 -6.15
N LYS A 116 -19.84 7.71 -7.39
CA LYS A 116 -19.61 9.13 -7.69
C LYS A 116 -20.63 10.07 -7.02
N THR A 117 -21.91 9.70 -6.99
CA THR A 117 -22.99 10.59 -6.55
C THR A 117 -23.34 10.45 -5.07
N LYS A 118 -23.18 9.27 -4.47
CA LYS A 118 -23.58 9.00 -3.08
C LYS A 118 -22.42 8.84 -2.12
N ILE A 119 -21.32 8.22 -2.55
CA ILE A 119 -20.22 7.84 -1.66
C ILE A 119 -19.08 8.86 -1.66
N LEU A 120 -18.52 9.21 -2.84
CA LEU A 120 -17.39 10.13 -2.94
C LEU A 120 -17.65 11.51 -2.31
N PRO A 121 -18.85 12.12 -2.40
CA PRO A 121 -19.12 13.42 -1.78
C PRO A 121 -19.01 13.40 -0.24
N LEU A 122 -19.18 12.23 0.40
CA LEU A 122 -19.03 12.08 1.84
C LEU A 122 -17.56 12.18 2.27
N PHE A 123 -16.64 11.71 1.41
CA PHE A 123 -15.21 11.53 1.68
C PHE A 123 -14.33 12.30 0.67
N PRO A 124 -14.16 13.61 0.86
CA PRO A 124 -13.29 14.41 0.01
C PRO A 124 -11.82 13.99 0.16
N PRO A 125 -10.99 14.14 -0.89
CA PRO A 125 -9.59 13.73 -0.84
C PRO A 125 -8.78 14.57 0.16
N ILE A 126 -8.35 13.94 1.26
CA ILE A 126 -7.62 14.60 2.36
C ILE A 126 -6.24 14.02 2.63
N PHE A 127 -5.75 13.09 1.81
CA PHE A 127 -4.48 12.40 2.07
C PHE A 127 -3.28 13.36 2.14
N HIS A 128 -3.31 14.47 1.38
CA HIS A 128 -2.28 15.52 1.45
C HIS A 128 -2.10 16.10 2.87
N LYS A 129 -3.14 16.07 3.72
CA LYS A 129 -3.05 16.54 5.12
C LYS A 129 -2.13 15.67 5.97
N TRP A 130 -2.02 14.37 5.66
CA TRP A 130 -1.08 13.50 6.36
C TRP A 130 0.35 13.99 6.19
N PHE A 131 0.77 14.34 4.97
CA PHE A 131 2.10 14.89 4.74
C PHE A 131 2.35 16.19 5.51
N LEU A 132 1.35 17.06 5.62
CA LEU A 132 1.48 18.33 6.37
C LEU A 132 1.63 18.10 7.87
N VAL A 133 0.95 17.10 8.43
CA VAL A 133 1.00 16.78 9.86
C VAL A 133 2.27 15.98 10.20
N THR A 134 2.66 15.05 9.34
CA THR A 134 3.82 14.17 9.56
C THR A 134 5.15 14.86 9.29
N PHE A 135 5.21 15.75 8.31
CA PHE A 135 6.42 16.48 7.93
C PHE A 135 6.23 17.99 8.12
N SER A 136 6.51 18.47 9.34
CA SER A 136 6.31 19.88 9.71
C SER A 136 7.32 20.84 9.06
N GLU A 137 8.52 20.37 8.72
CA GLU A 137 9.55 21.16 8.06
C GLU A 137 9.30 21.20 6.53
N PRO A 138 9.22 22.39 5.89
CA PRO A 138 8.87 22.50 4.46
C PRO A 138 9.76 21.70 3.51
N GLY A 139 11.07 21.66 3.75
CA GLY A 139 12.02 20.85 2.99
C GLY A 139 11.78 19.36 3.14
N ALA A 140 11.53 18.88 4.37
CA ALA A 140 11.18 17.49 4.65
C ALA A 140 9.86 17.10 3.98
N TRP A 141 8.84 17.96 4.08
CA TRP A 141 7.56 17.77 3.39
C TRP A 141 7.74 17.66 1.88
N PHE A 142 8.53 18.55 1.29
CA PHE A 142 8.78 18.55 -0.14
C PHE A 142 9.49 17.27 -0.59
N ARG A 143 10.53 16.86 0.14
CA ARG A 143 11.25 15.59 -0.11
C ARG A 143 10.31 14.38 0.03
N ALA A 144 9.49 14.33 1.08
CA ALA A 144 8.58 13.23 1.32
C ALA A 144 7.49 13.11 0.25
N ARG A 145 6.95 14.24 -0.22
CA ARG A 145 5.98 14.26 -1.31
C ARG A 145 6.58 13.77 -2.63
N ILE A 146 7.84 14.10 -2.91
CA ILE A 146 8.55 13.59 -4.09
C ILE A 146 8.79 12.08 -3.96
N ALA A 147 9.27 11.63 -2.80
CA ALA A 147 9.51 10.22 -2.51
C ALA A 147 8.22 9.39 -2.68
N TYR A 148 7.10 9.86 -2.14
CA TYR A 148 5.77 9.31 -2.37
C TYR A 148 5.45 9.15 -3.85
N ALA A 149 5.56 10.23 -4.63
CA ALA A 149 5.21 10.22 -6.05
C ALA A 149 6.07 9.24 -6.84
N HIS A 150 7.38 9.21 -6.57
CA HIS A 150 8.33 8.34 -7.24
C HIS A 150 8.10 6.86 -6.89
N THR A 151 8.06 6.52 -5.59
CA THR A 151 7.89 5.13 -5.14
C THR A 151 6.53 4.57 -5.52
N ALA A 152 5.46 5.37 -5.45
CA ALA A 152 4.12 4.95 -5.90
C ALA A 152 4.07 4.72 -7.42
N ALA A 153 4.73 5.57 -8.21
CA ALA A 153 4.78 5.40 -9.66
C ALA A 153 5.57 4.15 -10.07
N VAL A 154 6.73 3.90 -9.43
CA VAL A 154 7.52 2.69 -9.68
C VAL A 154 6.71 1.44 -9.32
N TRP A 155 6.07 1.41 -8.15
CA TRP A 155 5.20 0.31 -7.74
C TRP A 155 4.00 0.10 -8.69
N SER A 156 3.43 1.17 -9.23
CA SER A 156 2.32 1.09 -10.17
C SER A 156 2.74 0.44 -11.49
N MET A 157 3.91 0.82 -12.04
CA MET A 157 4.43 0.21 -13.27
C MET A 157 4.87 -1.23 -13.05
N VAL A 158 5.62 -1.50 -11.98
CA VAL A 158 6.07 -2.86 -11.66
C VAL A 158 4.89 -3.76 -11.35
N GLY A 159 3.95 -3.28 -10.54
CA GLY A 159 2.72 -3.99 -10.21
C GLY A 159 1.89 -4.34 -11.43
N HIS A 160 1.74 -3.40 -12.38
CA HIS A 160 1.05 -3.67 -13.63
C HIS A 160 1.74 -4.76 -14.47
N ILE A 161 3.08 -4.71 -14.60
CA ILE A 161 3.85 -5.68 -15.37
C ILE A 161 3.72 -7.10 -14.81
N VAL A 162 3.70 -7.25 -13.48
CA VAL A 162 3.57 -8.57 -12.83
C VAL A 162 2.12 -8.99 -12.58
N GLY A 163 1.13 -8.17 -12.96
CA GLY A 163 -0.28 -8.42 -12.69
C GLY A 163 -0.60 -8.48 -11.20
N LEU A 164 -0.07 -7.54 -10.40
CA LEU A 164 -0.27 -7.45 -8.96
C LEU A 164 -1.68 -6.90 -8.63
N GLY A 165 -2.53 -7.76 -8.07
CA GLY A 165 -3.87 -7.42 -7.57
C GLY A 165 -3.93 -7.23 -6.05
N ASP A 166 -5.13 -7.17 -5.50
CA ASP A 166 -5.42 -7.07 -4.06
C ASP A 166 -4.77 -5.85 -3.38
N ARG A 167 -4.73 -4.72 -4.10
CA ARG A 167 -4.17 -3.45 -3.62
C ARG A 167 -5.19 -2.66 -2.80
N HIS A 168 -5.73 -3.27 -1.75
CA HIS A 168 -6.57 -2.56 -0.78
C HIS A 168 -5.73 -1.70 0.18
N GLY A 169 -6.40 -0.83 0.95
CA GLY A 169 -5.73 0.17 1.77
C GLY A 169 -4.90 -0.35 2.94
N GLU A 170 -4.89 -1.65 3.23
CA GLU A 170 -4.01 -2.24 4.26
C GLU A 170 -2.72 -2.79 3.65
N ASN A 171 -2.72 -3.17 2.37
CA ASN A 171 -1.55 -3.68 1.65
C ASN A 171 -0.67 -2.58 1.04
N ILE A 172 -1.08 -1.31 1.19
CA ILE A 172 -0.30 -0.14 0.79
C ILE A 172 0.06 0.62 2.06
N LEU A 173 1.34 0.66 2.38
CA LEU A 173 1.90 1.30 3.55
C LEU A 173 2.65 2.57 3.16
N PHE A 174 2.69 3.53 4.08
CA PHE A 174 3.48 4.75 3.95
C PHE A 174 4.44 4.91 5.11
N ASP A 175 5.69 5.22 4.81
CA ASP A 175 6.72 5.52 5.79
C ASP A 175 6.61 6.96 6.30
N SER A 176 6.39 7.13 7.60
CA SER A 176 6.28 8.44 8.24
C SER A 176 7.60 9.21 8.37
N THR A 177 8.74 8.62 8.00
CA THR A 177 10.07 9.26 8.05
C THR A 177 10.54 9.74 6.69
N THR A 178 10.16 9.04 5.61
CA THR A 178 10.65 9.29 4.25
C THR A 178 9.55 9.69 3.28
N GLY A 179 8.29 9.31 3.54
CA GLY A 179 7.18 9.46 2.60
C GLY A 179 7.06 8.32 1.58
N ASP A 180 7.90 7.30 1.66
CA ASP A 180 7.90 6.16 0.73
C ASP A 180 6.59 5.38 0.75
N CYS A 181 6.13 4.98 -0.44
CA CYS A 181 5.09 3.98 -0.64
C CYS A 181 5.70 2.57 -0.62
N VAL A 182 5.14 1.69 0.20
CA VAL A 182 5.58 0.29 0.35
C VAL A 182 4.38 -0.62 0.13
N HIS A 183 4.49 -1.56 -0.81
CA HIS A 183 3.47 -2.59 -1.01
C HIS A 183 3.86 -3.84 -0.22
N VAL A 184 2.87 -4.48 0.40
CA VAL A 184 3.01 -5.76 1.11
C VAL A 184 1.95 -6.75 0.62
N ASP A 185 2.09 -8.02 1.02
CA ASP A 185 1.22 -9.14 0.64
C ASP A 185 1.17 -9.36 -0.87
N PHE A 186 1.91 -10.35 -1.38
CA PHE A 186 1.98 -10.63 -2.82
C PHE A 186 1.26 -11.94 -3.20
N SER A 187 0.18 -12.26 -2.51
CA SER A 187 -0.61 -13.47 -2.78
C SER A 187 -1.36 -13.45 -4.12
N CYS A 188 -1.67 -12.26 -4.64
CA CYS A 188 -2.41 -12.01 -5.88
C CYS A 188 -1.48 -11.47 -6.99
N LEU A 189 -0.75 -12.36 -7.67
CA LEU A 189 0.16 -12.06 -8.79
C LEU A 189 -0.35 -12.69 -10.10
N PHE A 190 0.21 -12.24 -11.23
CA PHE A 190 -0.07 -12.76 -12.58
C PHE A 190 -1.54 -12.71 -12.95
N ASP A 191 -2.16 -11.55 -12.72
CA ASP A 191 -3.55 -11.25 -13.09
C ASP A 191 -4.60 -12.15 -12.42
N LYS A 192 -4.22 -12.83 -11.32
CA LYS A 192 -5.16 -13.62 -10.51
C LYS A 192 -6.37 -12.81 -10.03
N GLY A 193 -6.22 -11.49 -9.89
CA GLY A 193 -7.32 -10.56 -9.56
C GLY A 193 -8.46 -10.57 -10.57
N LEU A 194 -8.20 -10.92 -11.84
CA LEU A 194 -9.22 -11.05 -12.88
C LEU A 194 -10.09 -12.31 -12.71
N LEU A 195 -9.60 -13.31 -11.96
CA LEU A 195 -10.26 -14.60 -11.76
C LEU A 195 -11.15 -14.64 -10.50
N LEU A 196 -11.20 -13.53 -9.74
CA LEU A 196 -12.05 -13.42 -8.55
C LEU A 196 -13.53 -13.37 -8.94
N GLU A 197 -14.42 -13.71 -8.00
CA GLU A 197 -15.88 -13.59 -8.18
C GLU A 197 -16.29 -12.17 -8.63
N LYS A 198 -15.56 -11.17 -8.11
CA LYS A 198 -15.61 -9.78 -8.59
C LYS A 198 -14.24 -9.40 -9.14
N PRO A 199 -14.05 -9.41 -10.47
CA PRO A 199 -12.76 -9.15 -11.09
C PRO A 199 -12.21 -7.75 -10.78
N GLU A 200 -10.91 -7.68 -10.55
CA GLU A 200 -10.16 -6.42 -10.42
C GLU A 200 -9.69 -5.95 -11.81
N LEU A 201 -10.47 -5.08 -12.46
CA LEU A 201 -10.22 -4.64 -13.84
C LEU A 201 -9.21 -3.48 -13.97
N VAL A 202 -8.75 -2.92 -12.85
CA VAL A 202 -7.83 -1.77 -12.85
C VAL A 202 -6.38 -2.25 -12.75
N PRO A 203 -5.44 -1.65 -13.51
CA PRO A 203 -4.05 -2.13 -13.57
C PRO A 203 -3.26 -1.87 -12.29
N PHE A 204 -3.63 -0.83 -11.54
CA PHE A 204 -3.03 -0.47 -10.26
C PHE A 204 -3.97 0.50 -9.52
N ARG A 205 -3.72 0.70 -8.22
CA ARG A 205 -4.51 1.62 -7.40
C ARG A 205 -4.05 3.06 -7.59
N LEU A 206 -4.87 3.88 -8.25
CA LEU A 206 -4.71 5.33 -8.33
C LEU A 206 -6.07 6.02 -8.11
N THR A 207 -6.52 6.01 -6.85
CA THR A 207 -7.81 6.62 -6.47
C THR A 207 -7.65 8.12 -6.18
N GLN A 208 -8.77 8.84 -6.07
CA GLN A 208 -8.81 10.25 -5.66
C GLN A 208 -8.15 10.50 -4.30
#